data_AF-A0A534N235-F1
#
_entry.id   AF-A0A534N235-F1
#
_cell.length_a   1.000
_cell.length_b   1.000
_cell.length_c   1.000
_cell.angle_alpha   90.00
_cell.angle_beta   90.00
_cell.angle_gamma   90.00
#
_symmetry.space_group_name_H-M   'P 1'
#
loop_
_entity.id
_entity.type
_entity.pdbx_description
1 polymer ?
#
loop_
_entity_poly.entity_id
_entity_poly.type
_entity_poly.pdbx_seq_one_letter_code
_entity_poly.pdbx_strand_id
1 'polypeptide(L)'
;MDNIVAAILLFGAICASIIGPFVVVPEILERMGLNPRSGVVRGLVWTTFLLILFVPATLSGFVFTVRNPVDWVIFAVAMAVAILYDYYRLNPQKVPW
;
A
#
# COMPACT_ATOMS: atom_id res chain seq x y z
N MET A 1 -1.70 1.12 -27.67
CA MET A 1 -0.66 1.19 -26.62
C MET A 1 0.07 -0.13 -26.67
N ASP A 2 1.37 -0.14 -26.96
CA ASP A 2 2.14 -1.38 -27.07
C ASP A 2 2.14 -2.13 -25.73
N ASN A 3 2.07 -3.46 -25.75
CA ASN A 3 2.00 -4.30 -24.55
C ASN A 3 3.14 -3.99 -23.54
N ILE A 4 4.31 -3.60 -24.05
CA ILE A 4 5.47 -3.20 -23.25
C ILE A 4 5.18 -1.90 -22.47
N VAL A 5 4.59 -0.90 -23.12
CA VAL A 5 4.26 0.39 -22.49
C VAL A 5 3.22 0.19 -21.39
N ALA A 6 2.19 -0.62 -21.66
CA ALA A 6 1.18 -0.96 -20.65
C ALA A 6 1.78 -1.68 -19.43
N ALA A 7 2.70 -2.63 -19.65
CA ALA A 7 3.38 -3.33 -18.57
C ALA A 7 4.23 -2.40 -17.70
N ILE A 8 4.99 -1.48 -18.32
CA ILE A 8 5.81 -0.49 -17.61
C ILE A 8 4.94 0.43 -16.76
N LEU A 9 3.83 0.92 -17.31
CA LEU A 9 2.90 1.79 -16.58
C LEU A 9 2.26 1.06 -15.39
N LEU A 10 1.84 -0.19 -15.59
CA LEU A 10 1.27 -1.01 -14.52
C LEU A 10 2.29 -1.26 -13.42
N PHE A 11 3.52 -1.65 -13.77
CA PHE A 11 4.60 -1.85 -12.82
C PHE A 11 4.91 -0.56 -12.04
N GLY A 12 5.01 0.56 -12.75
CA GLY A 12 5.21 1.87 -12.13
C GLY A 12 4.10 2.24 -11.13
N ALA A 13 2.84 1.99 -11.49
CA ALA A 13 1.70 2.23 -10.61
C ALA A 13 1.73 1.34 -9.36
N ILE A 14 2.12 0.07 -9.50
CA ILE A 14 2.30 -0.85 -8.36
C ILE A 14 3.43 -0.37 -7.45
N CYS A 15 4.57 0.01 -8.00
CA CYS A 15 5.68 0.54 -7.22
C CYS A 15 5.28 1.82 -6.48
N ALA A 16 4.61 2.75 -7.15
CA ALA A 16 4.15 4.00 -6.55
C ALA A 16 3.13 3.78 -5.42
N SER A 17 2.22 2.80 -5.57
CA SER A 17 1.20 2.50 -4.55
C SER A 17 1.80 1.89 -3.28
N ILE A 18 3.00 1.31 -3.35
CA ILE A 18 3.73 0.79 -2.19
C ILE A 18 4.67 1.85 -1.61
N ILE A 19 5.52 2.44 -2.46
CA ILE A 19 6.57 3.38 -2.05
C ILE A 19 5.98 4.65 -1.46
N GLY A 20 4.94 5.22 -2.08
CA GLY A 20 4.33 6.47 -1.62
C GLY A 20 3.86 6.37 -0.17
N PRO A 21 2.94 5.44 0.15
CA PRO A 21 2.42 5.30 1.51
C PRO A 21 3.43 4.79 2.52
N PHE A 22 4.23 3.78 2.20
CA PHE A 22 5.03 3.09 3.23
C PHE A 22 6.47 3.60 3.37
N VAL A 23 6.95 4.40 2.42
CA VAL A 23 8.30 5.00 2.46
C VAL A 23 8.20 6.52 2.54
N VAL A 24 7.54 7.15 1.57
CA VAL A 24 7.56 8.62 1.42
C VAL A 24 6.75 9.33 2.51
N VAL A 25 5.49 8.94 2.72
CA VAL A 25 4.63 9.54 3.75
C VAL A 25 5.27 9.51 5.14
N PRO A 26 5.72 8.36 5.67
CA PRO A 26 6.26 8.32 7.02
C PRO A 26 7.61 9.03 7.09
N GLU A 27 8.44 9.02 6.04
CA GLU A 27 9.68 9.80 6.00
C GLU A 27 9.40 11.31 6.12
N ILE A 28 8.39 11.83 5.41
CA ILE A 28 7.98 13.23 5.55
C ILE A 28 7.52 13.53 6.98
N LEU A 29 6.67 12.66 7.56
CA LEU A 29 6.14 12.84 8.91
C LEU A 29 7.22 12.75 9.99
N GLU A 30 8.19 11.85 9.83
CA GLU A 30 9.36 11.72 10.71
C GLU A 30 10.25 12.97 10.63
N ARG A 31 10.47 13.53 9.43
CA ARG A 31 11.19 14.80 9.25
C ARG A 31 10.46 15.99 9.88
N MET A 32 9.14 15.89 10.10
CA MET A 32 8.35 16.86 10.85
C MET A 32 8.41 16.63 12.38
N GLY A 33 9.17 15.63 12.85
CA GLY A 33 9.34 15.31 14.27
C GLY A 33 8.27 14.38 14.83
N LEU A 34 7.42 13.78 14.00
CA LEU A 34 6.39 12.85 14.45
C LEU A 34 6.97 11.45 14.71
N ASN A 35 6.54 10.81 15.79
CA ASN A 35 6.94 9.44 16.09
C ASN A 35 6.35 8.46 15.06
N PRO A 36 7.16 7.69 14.32
CA PRO A 36 6.67 6.77 13.30
C PRO A 36 5.85 5.61 13.85
N ARG A 37 6.03 5.27 15.14
CA ARG A 37 5.23 4.25 15.83
C ARG A 37 3.90 4.78 16.36
N SER A 38 3.66 6.09 16.27
CA SER A 38 2.40 6.67 16.73
C SER A 38 1.23 6.19 15.87
N GLY A 39 0.06 6.04 16.51
CA GLY A 39 -1.17 5.67 15.78
C GLY A 39 -1.55 6.68 14.70
N VAL A 40 -1.17 7.95 14.85
CA VAL A 40 -1.42 9.01 13.87
C VAL A 40 -0.62 8.77 12.58
N VAL A 41 0.71 8.59 12.68
CA VAL A 41 1.56 8.34 11.50
C VAL A 41 1.12 7.06 10.80
N ARG A 42 0.85 6.00 11.56
CA ARG A 42 0.35 4.73 11.01
C ARG A 42 -1.00 4.92 10.32
N GLY A 43 -1.91 5.66 10.94
CA GLY A 43 -3.21 5.99 10.35
C GLY A 43 -3.07 6.71 9.01
N LEU A 44 -2.15 7.68 8.91
CA LEU A 44 -1.89 8.42 7.67
C LEU A 44 -1.26 7.54 6.58
N VAL A 45 -0.30 6.68 6.93
CA VAL A 45 0.29 5.70 6.01
C VAL A 45 -0.79 4.79 5.41
N TRP A 46 -1.58 4.15 6.28
CA TRP A 46 -2.63 3.23 5.84
C TRP A 46 -3.75 3.93 5.09
N THR A 47 -4.14 5.13 5.50
CA THR A 47 -5.15 5.93 4.78
C THR A 47 -4.65 6.27 3.38
N THR A 48 -3.40 6.71 3.24
CA THR A 48 -2.83 7.03 1.92
C THR A 48 -2.79 5.79 1.03
N PHE A 49 -2.36 4.64 1.56
CA PHE A 49 -2.35 3.38 0.83
C PHE A 49 -3.74 2.97 0.35
N LEU A 50 -4.72 2.97 1.26
CA LEU A 50 -6.09 2.58 0.95
C LEU A 50 -6.75 3.55 -0.04
N LEU A 51 -6.47 4.85 0.04
CA LEU A 51 -6.98 5.83 -0.92
C LEU A 51 -6.43 5.57 -2.33
N ILE A 52 -5.12 5.32 -2.46
CA ILE A 52 -4.52 5.01 -3.76
C ILE A 52 -5.14 3.75 -4.38
N LEU A 53 -5.41 2.74 -3.55
CA LEU A 53 -5.92 1.45 -4.01
C LEU A 53 -7.43 1.49 -4.32
N PHE A 54 -8.24 2.07 -3.43
CA PHE A 54 -9.69 2.00 -3.52
C PHE A 54 -10.35 3.17 -4.22
N VAL A 55 -9.78 4.39 -4.19
CA VAL A 55 -10.45 5.54 -4.84
C VAL A 55 -10.60 5.31 -6.35
N PRO A 56 -9.55 4.95 -7.12
CA PRO A 56 -9.71 4.70 -8.56
C PRO A 56 -10.64 3.50 -8.84
N ALA A 57 -10.52 2.44 -8.04
CA ALA A 57 -11.33 1.23 -8.18
C ALA A 57 -12.82 1.47 -7.87
N THR A 58 -13.11 2.34 -6.91
CA THR A 58 -14.49 2.70 -6.54
C THR A 58 -15.09 3.64 -7.59
N LEU A 59 -14.33 4.66 -8.03
CA LEU A 59 -14.79 5.63 -9.04
C LEU A 59 -15.07 4.98 -10.41
N SER A 60 -14.30 3.94 -10.77
CA SER A 60 -14.54 3.15 -11.99
C SER A 60 -15.64 2.11 -11.83
N GLY A 61 -16.19 1.93 -10.62
CA GLY A 61 -17.16 0.88 -10.30
C GLY A 61 -16.56 -0.54 -10.24
N PHE A 62 -15.26 -0.70 -10.49
CA PHE A 62 -14.57 -1.98 -10.54
C PHE A 62 -14.77 -2.81 -9.27
N VAL A 63 -14.71 -2.18 -8.08
CA VAL A 63 -14.91 -2.88 -6.79
C VAL A 63 -16.24 -3.64 -6.75
N PHE A 64 -17.29 -3.14 -7.38
CA PHE A 64 -18.61 -3.77 -7.40
C PHE A 64 -18.77 -4.84 -8.49
N THR A 65 -17.83 -4.90 -9.43
CA THR A 65 -17.79 -5.91 -10.50
C THR A 65 -17.04 -7.19 -10.11
N VAL A 66 -16.16 -7.13 -9.11
CA VAL A 66 -15.39 -8.29 -8.66
C VAL A 66 -16.30 -9.24 -7.86
N ARG A 67 -16.76 -10.31 -8.51
CA ARG A 67 -17.61 -11.35 -7.89
C ARG A 67 -16.87 -12.61 -7.50
N ASN A 68 -15.64 -12.80 -7.99
CA ASN A 68 -14.87 -14.00 -7.74
C ASN A 68 -14.27 -13.98 -6.32
N PRO A 69 -14.56 -14.98 -5.47
CA PRO A 69 -14.01 -15.05 -4.12
C PRO A 69 -12.48 -15.21 -4.10
N VAL A 70 -11.88 -15.79 -5.14
CA VAL A 70 -10.41 -15.99 -5.20
C VAL A 70 -9.68 -14.64 -5.24
N ASP A 71 -10.20 -13.66 -5.97
CA ASP A 71 -9.58 -12.34 -6.07
C ASP A 71 -9.57 -11.64 -4.70
N TRP A 72 -10.62 -11.83 -3.90
CA TRP A 72 -10.69 -11.33 -2.53
C TRP A 72 -9.70 -12.03 -1.59
N VAL A 73 -9.48 -13.33 -1.77
CA VAL A 73 -8.45 -14.06 -1.02
C VAL A 73 -7.05 -13.56 -1.37
N ILE A 74 -6.76 -13.36 -2.66
CA ILE A 74 -5.48 -12.79 -3.10
C ILE A 74 -5.28 -11.39 -2.50
N PHE A 75 -6.32 -10.55 -2.52
CA PHE A 75 -6.29 -9.25 -1.89
C PHE A 75 -6.02 -9.35 -0.38
N ALA A 76 -6.70 -10.26 0.33
CA ALA A 76 -6.51 -10.46 1.76
C ALA A 76 -5.07 -10.90 2.10
N VAL A 77 -4.47 -11.78 1.29
CA VAL A 77 -3.06 -12.18 1.43
C VAL A 77 -2.13 -10.98 1.19
N ALA A 78 -2.37 -10.19 0.15
CA ALA A 78 -1.59 -8.98 -0.12
C ALA A 78 -1.68 -7.97 1.05
N MET A 79 -2.87 -7.79 1.62
CA MET A 79 -3.07 -6.96 2.82
C MET A 79 -2.30 -7.49 4.02
N ALA A 80 -2.31 -8.81 4.25
CA ALA A 80 -1.53 -9.42 5.34
C ALA A 80 -0.03 -9.19 5.17
N VAL A 81 0.50 -9.31 3.95
CA VAL A 81 1.90 -9.00 3.63
C VAL A 81 2.21 -7.53 3.88
N ALA A 82 1.34 -6.61 3.48
CA ALA A 82 1.51 -5.18 3.76
C ALA A 82 1.52 -4.88 5.27
N ILE A 83 0.67 -5.55 6.06
CA ILE A 83 0.66 -5.43 7.52
C ILE A 83 1.97 -5.92 8.13
N LEU A 84 2.46 -7.09 7.68
CA LEU A 84 3.75 -7.63 8.12
C LEU A 84 4.90 -6.69 7.76
N TYR A 85 4.89 -6.13 6.55
CA TYR A 85 5.89 -5.16 6.12
C TYR A 85 5.90 -3.91 7.02
N ASP A 86 4.74 -3.28 7.25
CA ASP A 86 4.61 -2.13 8.16
C ASP A 86 5.11 -2.48 9.58
N TYR A 87 4.76 -3.67 10.07
CA TYR A 87 5.21 -4.14 11.37
C TYR A 87 6.73 -4.27 11.47
N TYR A 88 7.37 -4.93 10.49
CA TYR A 88 8.81 -5.16 10.49
C TYR A 88 9.60 -3.88 10.24
N ARG A 89 9.10 -2.98 9.38
CA ARG A 89 9.67 -1.63 9.20
C ARG A 89 9.76 -0.88 10.53
N LEU A 90 8.74 -0.98 11.37
CA LEU A 90 8.72 -0.33 12.68
C LEU A 90 9.49 -1.10 13.78
N ASN A 91 9.74 -2.40 13.58
CA ASN A 91 10.40 -3.30 14.52
C ASN A 91 11.55 -4.09 13.87
N PRO A 92 12.61 -3.42 13.39
CA PRO A 92 13.67 -4.07 12.61
C PRO A 92 14.42 -5.16 13.41
N GLN A 93 14.46 -5.05 14.74
CA GLN A 93 15.09 -6.05 15.62
C GLN A 93 14.33 -7.39 15.70
N LYS A 94 13.08 -7.43 15.23
CA LYS A 94 12.24 -8.64 15.25
C LYS A 94 12.26 -9.39 13.93
N VAL A 95 12.97 -8.89 12.92
CA VAL A 95 13.15 -9.60 11.66
C VAL A 95 14.14 -10.74 11.93
N PRO A 96 13.73 -12.02 11.84
CA PRO A 96 14.66 -13.13 11.89
C PRO A 96 15.37 -13.16 10.55
N TRP A 97 16.52 -12.50 10.48
CA TRP A 97 17.49 -12.73 9.41
C TRP A 97 18.24 -14.03 9.69
#